data_AF-A0A7S0HW09-F1
#
_entry.id   AF-A0A7S0HW09-F1
#
_cell.length_a   1.000
_cell.length_b   1.000
_cell.length_c   1.000
_cell.angle_alpha   90.00
_cell.angle_beta   90.00
_cell.angle_gamma   90.00
#
_symmetry.space_group_name_H-M   'P 1'
#
loop_
_entity.id
_entity.type
_entity.pdbx_description
1 polymer ?
#
loop_
_entity_poly.entity_id
_entity_poly.type
_entity_poly.pdbx_seq_one_letter_code
_entity_poly.pdbx_strand_id
1 'polypeptide(L)'
;GEEEAAKEMGAACREYGFFYLIGHGVEEELREELYAEMKRFFALPAAAKQRLHTTSNAHHRGWTPMEEEMLDPSKQTRGDTKEGYYIGRDIPLQGHPMSGK
;
A
#
# COMPACT_ATOMS: atom_id res chain seq x y z
N GLY A 1 -9.21 29.05 -0.72
CA GLY A 1 -8.31 29.14 -1.90
C GLY A 1 -7.07 28.31 -1.63
N GLU A 2 -6.24 28.04 -2.65
CA GLU A 2 -5.07 27.15 -2.53
C GLU A 2 -4.11 27.54 -1.40
N GLU A 3 -3.89 28.84 -1.19
CA GLU A 3 -3.00 29.34 -0.14
C GLU A 3 -3.51 29.01 1.27
N GLU A 4 -4.82 29.09 1.50
CA GLU A 4 -5.41 28.75 2.80
C GLU A 4 -5.35 27.25 3.06
N ALA A 5 -5.65 26.43 2.05
CA ALA A 5 -5.52 24.98 2.15
C ALA A 5 -4.08 24.56 2.48
N ALA A 6 -3.08 25.19 1.85
CA ALA A 6 -1.67 24.95 2.17
C ALA A 6 -1.30 25.33 3.62
N LYS A 7 -1.87 26.43 4.14
CA LYS A 7 -1.65 26.85 5.55
C LYS A 7 -2.25 25.85 6.52
N GLU A 8 -3.50 25.43 6.31
CA GLU A 8 -4.20 24.46 7.15
C GLU A 8 -3.52 23.09 7.13
N MET A 9 -3.19 22.57 5.94
CA MET A 9 -2.43 21.31 5.80
C MET A 9 -1.08 21.39 6.51
N GLY A 10 -0.36 22.50 6.33
CA GLY A 10 0.92 22.73 6.99
C GLY A 10 0.79 22.76 8.52
N ALA A 11 -0.25 23.38 9.05
CA ALA A 11 -0.54 23.40 10.48
C ALA A 11 -0.83 21.99 11.01
N ALA A 12 -1.72 21.24 10.36
CA ALA A 12 -2.06 19.87 10.77
C ALA A 12 -0.86 18.92 10.72
N CYS A 13 0.00 19.03 9.71
CA CYS A 13 1.25 18.27 9.64
C CYS A 13 2.20 18.54 10.81
N ARG A 14 2.29 19.80 11.27
CA ARG A 14 3.20 20.19 12.36
C ARG A 14 2.63 19.89 13.75
N GLU A 15 1.32 20.03 13.90
CA GLU A 15 0.66 19.88 15.21
C GLU A 15 0.29 18.42 15.50
N TYR A 16 -0.23 17.69 14.50
CA TYR A 16 -0.78 16.35 14.69
C TYR A 16 -0.03 15.27 13.87
N GLY A 17 0.59 15.65 12.75
CA GLY A 17 1.25 14.73 11.83
C GLY A 17 0.30 14.01 10.85
N PHE A 18 -1.00 14.32 10.88
CA PHE A 18 -2.00 13.77 9.96
C PHE A 18 -3.20 14.71 9.80
N PHE A 19 -3.99 14.52 8.73
CA PHE A 19 -5.26 15.22 8.48
C PHE A 19 -6.16 14.37 7.59
N TYR A 20 -7.46 14.66 7.60
CA TYR A 20 -8.39 14.16 6.59
C TYR A 20 -8.46 15.15 5.43
N LEU A 21 -8.40 14.65 4.20
CA LEU A 21 -8.60 15.44 2.99
C LEU A 21 -9.95 15.06 2.38
N ILE A 22 -10.81 16.06 2.17
CA ILE A 22 -12.07 15.91 1.43
C ILE A 22 -11.98 16.71 0.13
N GLY A 23 -12.81 16.36 -0.87
CA GLY A 23 -12.82 17.09 -2.15
C GLY A 23 -11.54 16.89 -2.98
N HIS A 24 -10.85 15.75 -2.82
CA HIS A 24 -9.60 15.43 -3.53
C HIS A 24 -9.79 15.06 -5.02
N GLY A 25 -11.03 14.93 -5.50
CA GLY A 25 -11.33 14.62 -6.91
C GLY A 25 -11.03 13.18 -7.34
N VAL A 26 -10.95 12.25 -6.38
CA VAL A 26 -10.93 10.81 -6.71
C VAL A 26 -12.37 10.35 -6.71
N GLU A 27 -12.81 9.82 -7.85
CA GLU A 27 -14.18 9.37 -8.07
C GLU A 27 -14.60 8.29 -7.06
N GLU A 28 -15.84 8.36 -6.60
CA GLU A 28 -16.37 7.43 -5.60
C GLU A 28 -16.46 6.00 -6.17
N GLU A 29 -16.87 5.88 -7.43
CA GLU A 29 -17.01 4.61 -8.14
C GLU A 29 -15.66 3.88 -8.23
N LEU A 30 -14.58 4.60 -8.53
CA LEU A 30 -13.23 4.01 -8.57
C LEU A 30 -12.81 3.45 -7.21
N ARG A 31 -13.16 4.14 -6.12
CA ARG A 31 -12.87 3.69 -4.76
C ARG A 31 -13.68 2.43 -4.44
N GLU A 32 -14.96 2.38 -4.80
CA GLU A 32 -15.81 1.20 -4.59
C GLU A 32 -15.32 -0.02 -5.37
N GLU A 33 -14.95 0.16 -6.64
CA GLU A 33 -14.36 -0.88 -7.48
C GLU A 33 -13.06 -1.42 -6.89
N LEU A 34 -12.17 -0.53 -6.43
CA LEU A 34 -10.93 -0.93 -5.76
C LEU A 34 -11.20 -1.81 -4.53
N TYR A 35 -12.13 -1.41 -3.65
CA TYR A 35 -12.48 -2.21 -2.48
C TYR A 35 -13.11 -3.55 -2.86
N ALA A 36 -13.89 -3.60 -3.94
CA ALA A 36 -14.45 -4.85 -4.44
C ALA A 36 -13.36 -5.79 -4.97
N GLU A 37 -12.38 -5.29 -5.72
CA GLU A 37 -11.22 -6.08 -6.17
C GLU A 37 -10.34 -6.55 -5.02
N MET A 38 -10.08 -5.69 -4.03
CA MET A 38 -9.33 -6.09 -2.83
C MET A 38 -10.03 -7.25 -2.11
N LYS A 39 -11.35 -7.16 -1.91
CA LYS A 39 -12.14 -8.24 -1.28
C LYS A 39 -12.08 -9.54 -2.10
N ARG A 40 -12.20 -9.45 -3.43
CA ARG A 40 -12.07 -10.61 -4.33
C ARG A 40 -10.71 -11.28 -4.19
N PHE A 41 -9.64 -10.48 -4.23
CA PHE A 41 -8.28 -10.99 -4.13
C PHE A 41 -8.00 -11.67 -2.78
N PHE A 42 -8.32 -11.00 -1.66
CA PHE A 42 -8.00 -11.53 -0.34
C PHE A 42 -8.87 -12.74 0.05
N ALA A 43 -10.03 -12.92 -0.58
CA ALA A 43 -10.86 -14.11 -0.47
C ALA A 43 -10.29 -15.34 -1.21
N LEU A 44 -9.25 -15.18 -2.04
CA LEU A 44 -8.60 -16.32 -2.71
C LEU A 44 -7.94 -17.27 -1.69
N PRO A 45 -7.84 -18.57 -2.00
CA PRO A 45 -7.10 -19.52 -1.18
C PRO A 45 -5.65 -19.07 -0.98
N ALA A 46 -5.09 -19.29 0.21
CA ALA A 46 -3.72 -18.90 0.54
C ALA A 46 -2.68 -19.41 -0.49
N ALA A 47 -2.84 -20.64 -0.98
CA ALA A 47 -1.97 -21.21 -2.01
C ALA A 47 -1.99 -20.42 -3.34
N ALA A 48 -3.09 -19.74 -3.66
CA ALA A 48 -3.16 -18.87 -4.83
C ALA A 48 -2.38 -17.57 -4.62
N LYS A 49 -2.52 -16.97 -3.44
CA LYS A 49 -1.83 -15.74 -3.05
C LYS A 49 -0.31 -15.95 -2.86
N GLN A 50 0.10 -17.11 -2.35
CA GLN A 50 1.52 -17.48 -2.16
C GLN A 50 2.34 -17.44 -3.46
N ARG A 51 1.72 -17.73 -4.61
CA ARG A 51 2.41 -17.63 -5.91
C ARG A 51 2.81 -16.20 -6.29
N LEU A 52 2.21 -15.21 -5.62
CA LEU A 52 2.44 -13.78 -5.83
C LEU A 52 3.24 -13.18 -4.67
N HIS A 53 3.92 -14.00 -3.86
CA HIS A 53 4.67 -13.51 -2.71
C HIS A 53 5.66 -12.42 -3.13
N THR A 54 5.85 -11.37 -2.31
CA THR A 54 6.73 -10.24 -2.62
C THR A 54 8.15 -10.66 -2.99
N THR A 55 8.66 -11.73 -2.38
CA THR A 55 9.98 -12.31 -2.66
C THR A 55 10.08 -13.07 -3.99
N SER A 56 8.98 -13.22 -4.72
CA SER A 56 8.94 -13.92 -6.02
C SER A 56 9.45 -13.06 -7.18
N ASN A 57 9.76 -11.78 -6.94
CA ASN A 57 10.35 -10.88 -7.93
C ASN A 57 11.36 -9.92 -7.28
N ALA A 58 12.21 -9.31 -8.10
CA ALA A 58 13.27 -8.39 -7.66
C ALA A 58 12.74 -7.06 -7.09
N HIS A 59 11.48 -6.72 -7.35
CA HIS A 59 10.89 -5.41 -7.01
C HIS A 59 10.07 -5.43 -5.72
N HIS A 60 10.05 -6.57 -5.01
CA HIS A 60 9.29 -6.75 -3.78
C HIS A 60 7.80 -6.36 -3.93
N ARG A 61 7.21 -6.68 -5.10
CA ARG A 61 5.79 -6.43 -5.40
C ARG A 61 4.98 -7.70 -5.23
N GLY A 62 3.71 -7.56 -4.87
CA GLY A 62 2.82 -8.69 -4.65
C GLY A 62 2.42 -8.86 -3.19
N TRP A 63 2.05 -10.07 -2.81
CA TRP A 63 1.35 -10.39 -1.57
C TRP A 63 2.29 -10.69 -0.40
N THR A 64 1.90 -10.27 0.81
CA THR A 64 2.52 -10.69 2.09
C THR A 64 1.47 -11.34 2.99
N PRO A 65 1.77 -12.49 3.63
CA PRO A 65 0.86 -13.14 4.56
C PRO A 65 0.72 -12.40 5.89
N MET A 66 -0.29 -12.82 6.66
CA MET A 66 -0.43 -12.46 8.07
C MET A 66 0.86 -12.69 8.85
N GLU A 67 1.20 -11.74 9.72
CA GLU A 67 2.29 -11.83 10.70
C GLU A 67 3.71 -11.85 10.11
N GLU A 68 3.86 -11.63 8.80
CA GLU A 68 5.18 -11.55 8.17
C GLU A 68 5.91 -10.24 8.48
N GLU A 69 5.18 -9.12 8.52
CA GLU A 69 5.79 -7.81 8.75
C GLU A 69 6.03 -7.60 10.25
N MET A 70 7.31 -7.51 10.63
CA MET A 70 7.77 -7.34 12.00
C MET A 70 8.90 -6.31 12.04
N LEU A 71 8.69 -5.22 12.78
CA LEU A 71 9.57 -4.06 12.83
C LEU A 71 10.74 -4.23 13.81
N ASP A 72 10.47 -4.81 14.98
CA ASP A 72 11.47 -5.07 16.04
C ASP A 72 11.30 -6.51 16.56
N PRO A 73 11.96 -7.49 15.92
CA PRO A 73 11.90 -8.89 16.34
C PRO A 73 12.44 -9.17 17.74
N SER A 74 13.18 -8.23 18.35
CA SER A 74 13.65 -8.37 19.73
C SER A 74 12.57 -8.09 20.77
N LYS A 75 11.51 -7.34 20.38
CA LYS A 75 10.41 -6.94 21.26
C LYS A 75 9.06 -7.51 20.84
N GLN A 76 8.91 -7.90 19.57
CA GLN A 76 7.67 -8.44 19.02
C GLN A 76 7.66 -9.96 19.11
N THR A 77 6.59 -10.51 19.67
CA THR A 77 6.33 -11.96 19.69
C THR A 77 5.57 -12.44 18.46
N ARG A 78 5.04 -11.51 17.66
CA ARG A 78 4.23 -11.76 16.47
C ARG A 78 4.32 -10.54 15.53
N GLY A 79 4.27 -10.77 14.22
CA GLY A 79 4.15 -9.69 13.24
C GLY A 79 2.74 -9.13 13.16
N ASP A 80 2.55 -8.16 12.26
CA ASP A 80 1.29 -7.46 12.11
C ASP A 80 0.14 -8.41 11.72
N THR A 81 -1.04 -8.20 12.30
CA THR A 81 -2.23 -9.02 12.06
C THR A 81 -2.97 -8.59 10.79
N LYS A 82 -2.22 -8.38 9.70
CA LYS A 82 -2.72 -8.02 8.37
C LYS A 82 -2.00 -8.84 7.31
N GLU A 83 -2.68 -9.08 6.20
CA GLU A 83 -2.04 -9.42 4.93
C GLU A 83 -1.99 -8.16 4.05
N GLY A 84 -1.04 -8.12 3.10
CA GLY A 84 -0.80 -6.96 2.25
C GLY A 84 -0.65 -7.32 0.78
N TYR A 85 -0.82 -6.32 -0.09
CA TYR A 85 -0.44 -6.44 -1.51
C TYR A 85 0.26 -5.15 -1.96
N TYR A 86 1.53 -5.26 -2.36
CA TYR A 86 2.38 -4.16 -2.76
C TYR A 86 2.31 -3.92 -4.26
N ILE A 87 1.77 -2.76 -4.65
CA ILE A 87 1.69 -2.31 -6.05
C ILE A 87 2.74 -1.22 -6.28
N GLY A 88 3.39 -1.28 -7.45
CA GLY A 88 4.36 -0.30 -7.90
C GLY A 88 3.92 0.38 -9.19
N ARG A 89 4.74 1.30 -9.67
CA ARG A 89 4.54 1.92 -10.98
C ARG A 89 4.87 0.87 -12.05
N ASP A 90 4.00 0.70 -13.04
CA ASP A 90 4.29 -0.17 -14.18
C ASP A 90 5.42 0.46 -15.01
N ILE A 91 6.57 -0.22 -15.06
CA ILE A 91 7.75 0.21 -15.79
C ILE A 91 8.18 -0.90 -16.76
N PRO A 92 8.74 -0.55 -17.93
CA PRO A 92 9.33 -1.54 -18.82
C PRO A 92 10.40 -2.36 -18.09
N LEU A 93 10.42 -3.68 -18.27
CA LEU A 93 11.40 -4.56 -17.63
C LEU A 93 12.84 -4.33 -18.11
N GLN A 94 13.01 -3.68 -19.26
CA GLN A 94 14.31 -3.37 -19.85
C GLN A 94 14.43 -1.88 -20.15
N GLY A 95 15.65 -1.36 -19.98
CA GLY A 95 16.00 0.00 -20.40
C GLY A 95 15.50 1.13 -19.49
N HIS A 96 14.64 0.85 -18.51
CA HIS A 96 14.19 1.86 -17.56
C HIS A 96 15.12 1.88 -16.30
N PRO A 97 15.58 3.06 -15.82
CA PRO A 97 16.60 3.17 -14.76
C PRO A 97 16.24 2.49 -13.42
N MET A 98 14.95 2.22 -13.20
CA MET A 98 14.42 1.58 -12.00
C MET A 98 14.08 0.09 -12.18
N SER A 99 14.33 -0.51 -13.35
CA SER A 99 13.93 -1.90 -13.67
C SER A 99 14.80 -2.98 -13.03
N GLY A 100 15.73 -2.61 -12.15
CA GLY A 100 16.54 -3.55 -11.37
C GLY A 100 16.66 -3.15 -9.88
N LYS A 101 15.77 -2.28 -9.40
CA LYS A 101 15.72 -1.81 -8.01
C LYS A 101 14.37 -2.12 -7.37
#